data_AF-X1LCK0-F1
#
_entry.id   AF-X1LCK0-F1
#
_cell.length_a   1.000
_cell.length_b   1.000
_cell.length_c   1.000
_cell.angle_alpha   90.00
_cell.angle_beta   90.00
_cell.angle_gamma   90.00
#
_symmetry.space_group_name_H-M   'P 1'
#
loop_
_entity.id
_entity.type
_entity.pdbx_description
1 polymer ?
#
loop_
_entity_poly.entity_id
_entity_poly.type
_entity_poly.pdbx_seq_one_letter_code
_entity_poly.pdbx_strand_id
1 'polypeptide(L)'
;YKLVLQSEDGDKSPLIREIAVASTVPNLAPKVESVTVARVSTASKKGFFKISYKTKDDNGDKLIYKIDFRKLDRTNWIELKDELDAASFEWDAKTVEDGRYEVRVTASDERNNTTSTKLTGSRISDPVVVDNTGPVVKNITTSALKDNGQYRVFEIKVQDELSAIGKLEYTIDSNADWIGTVPDDLVYDTTDENFTIKIDVKKDLPKGDHVLTIKVSDAVGNTTYKTFEVNI
;
A
#
# COMPACT_ATOMS: atom_id res chain seq x y z
N TYR A 1 28.41 -3.68 -44.10
CA TYR A 1 28.77 -3.28 -45.48
C TYR A 1 30.18 -3.76 -45.79
N LYS A 2 30.44 -4.26 -47.01
CA LYS A 2 31.78 -4.69 -47.47
C LYS A 2 32.16 -3.82 -48.67
N LEU A 3 33.21 -3.02 -48.52
CA LEU A 3 33.79 -2.27 -49.63
C LEU A 3 34.97 -3.07 -50.17
N VAL A 4 34.94 -3.40 -51.46
CA VAL A 4 36.06 -4.06 -52.16
C VAL A 4 36.59 -3.08 -53.17
N LEU A 5 37.87 -2.74 -53.05
CA LEU A 5 38.55 -1.84 -53.97
C LEU A 5 39.57 -2.63 -54.77
N GLN A 6 39.47 -2.54 -56.09
CA GLN A 6 40.38 -3.18 -57.02
C GLN A 6 40.93 -2.15 -58.00
N SER A 7 42.19 -2.31 -58.34
CA SER A 7 42.88 -1.56 -59.39
C SER A 7 42.92 -2.44 -60.62
N GLU A 8 42.59 -1.89 -61.79
CA GLU A 8 42.45 -2.65 -63.04
C GLU A 8 43.77 -3.33 -63.44
N ASP A 9 44.90 -2.64 -63.22
CA ASP A 9 46.25 -3.10 -63.59
C ASP A 9 47.20 -3.30 -62.39
N GLY A 10 46.76 -3.04 -61.16
CA GLY A 10 47.59 -3.18 -59.95
C GLY A 10 48.59 -2.04 -59.69
N ASP A 11 48.79 -1.13 -60.65
CA ASP A 11 49.81 -0.07 -60.60
C ASP A 11 49.36 1.21 -59.85
N LYS A 12 48.10 1.30 -59.43
CA LYS A 12 47.56 2.43 -58.67
C LYS A 12 46.81 1.96 -57.43
N SER A 13 47.18 2.50 -56.26
CA SER A 13 46.45 2.29 -55.02
C SER A 13 45.12 3.05 -55.05
N PRO A 14 43.97 2.37 -54.87
CA PRO A 14 42.69 3.07 -54.77
C PRO A 14 42.69 3.97 -53.52
N LEU A 15 42.43 5.26 -53.72
CA LEU A 15 42.40 6.25 -52.64
C LEU A 15 40.96 6.55 -52.25
N ILE A 16 40.58 6.17 -51.03
CA ILE A 16 39.34 6.64 -50.41
C ILE A 16 39.63 7.95 -49.71
N ARG A 17 38.95 9.03 -50.11
CA ARG A 17 39.05 10.33 -49.42
C ARG A 17 38.06 10.45 -48.28
N GLU A 18 36.87 9.89 -48.43
CA GLU A 18 35.81 9.92 -47.43
C GLU A 18 34.83 8.75 -47.64
N ILE A 19 34.31 8.19 -46.55
CA ILE A 19 33.15 7.28 -46.56
C ILE A 19 32.14 7.87 -45.59
N ALA A 20 30.97 8.23 -46.10
CA ALA A 20 29.81 8.54 -45.28
C ALA A 20 28.89 7.31 -45.24
N VAL A 21 28.75 6.69 -44.07
CA VAL A 21 27.75 5.64 -43.83
C VAL A 21 26.60 6.28 -43.08
N ALA A 22 25.44 6.40 -43.73
CA ALA A 22 24.21 6.75 -43.03
C ALA A 22 23.75 5.53 -42.22
N SER A 23 23.83 5.60 -40.89
CA SER A 23 23.26 4.61 -40.00
C SER A 23 22.26 5.27 -39.05
N THR A 24 21.09 4.69 -38.89
CA THR A 24 20.14 5.07 -37.85
C THR A 24 20.27 4.08 -36.69
N VAL A 25 20.51 4.56 -35.48
CA VAL A 25 20.34 3.73 -34.29
C VAL A 25 18.84 3.55 -34.09
N PRO A 26 18.29 2.32 -34.11
CA PRO A 26 16.88 2.11 -33.79
C PRO A 26 16.59 2.63 -32.38
N ASN A 27 15.41 3.20 -32.18
CA ASN A 27 14.96 3.60 -30.86
C ASN A 27 14.99 2.40 -29.89
N LEU A 28 15.35 2.64 -28.63
CA LEU A 28 15.46 1.62 -27.59
C LEU A 28 14.30 1.78 -26.61
N ALA A 29 13.63 0.69 -26.28
CA ALA A 29 12.50 0.75 -25.36
C ALA A 29 12.95 1.13 -23.94
N PRO A 30 12.25 2.06 -23.26
CA PRO A 30 12.52 2.36 -21.86
C PRO A 30 12.20 1.14 -20.99
N LYS A 31 12.87 1.03 -19.85
CA LYS A 31 12.68 -0.05 -18.88
C LYS A 31 12.21 0.51 -17.55
N VAL A 32 11.14 -0.06 -17.00
CA VAL A 32 10.70 0.23 -15.62
C VAL A 32 11.40 -0.76 -14.68
N GLU A 33 12.48 -0.32 -14.04
CA GLU A 33 13.33 -1.13 -13.17
C GLU A 33 12.64 -1.50 -11.87
N SER A 34 11.74 -0.68 -11.32
CA SER A 34 11.00 -1.00 -10.09
C SER A 34 9.73 -0.17 -9.98
N VAL A 35 8.71 -0.73 -9.34
CA VAL A 35 7.50 -0.01 -8.90
C VAL A 35 7.28 -0.35 -7.44
N THR A 36 7.20 0.67 -6.60
CA THR A 36 6.99 0.54 -5.15
C THR A 36 5.79 1.37 -4.76
N VAL A 37 4.89 0.77 -3.99
CA VAL A 37 3.66 1.40 -3.53
C VAL A 37 3.69 1.33 -2.00
N ALA A 38 3.80 2.48 -1.35
CA ALA A 38 3.96 2.56 0.10
C ALA A 38 2.92 3.50 0.71
N ARG A 39 2.33 3.10 1.85
CA ARG A 39 1.37 3.94 2.58
C ARG A 39 2.07 5.19 3.13
N VAL A 40 1.39 6.33 3.08
CA VAL A 40 1.89 7.60 3.62
C VAL A 40 1.49 7.69 5.09
N SER A 41 2.48 7.85 5.99
CA SER A 41 2.28 7.82 7.45
C SER A 41 1.99 9.18 8.10
N THR A 42 1.89 10.25 7.31
CA THR A 42 1.60 11.61 7.83
C THR A 42 0.11 11.77 8.16
N ALA A 43 -0.21 12.38 9.31
CA ALA A 43 -1.58 12.56 9.79
C ALA A 43 -2.52 13.25 8.76
N SER A 44 -2.02 14.22 8.00
CA SER A 44 -2.80 14.94 6.97
C SER A 44 -3.08 14.11 5.70
N LYS A 45 -2.42 12.97 5.53
CA LYS A 45 -2.54 12.09 4.36
C LYS A 45 -2.89 10.65 4.73
N LYS A 46 -3.66 10.45 5.82
CA LYS A 46 -4.16 9.13 6.19
C LYS A 46 -4.97 8.52 5.04
N GLY A 47 -4.59 7.32 4.60
CA GLY A 47 -5.20 6.61 3.47
C GLY A 47 -4.53 6.86 2.11
N PHE A 48 -3.52 7.74 2.04
CA PHE A 48 -2.76 7.94 0.81
C PHE A 48 -1.66 6.90 0.66
N PHE A 49 -1.38 6.55 -0.59
CA PHE A 49 -0.23 5.74 -0.99
C PHE A 49 0.66 6.55 -1.91
N LYS A 50 1.98 6.44 -1.72
CA LYS A 50 2.97 6.95 -2.65
C LYS A 50 3.42 5.83 -3.57
N ILE A 51 3.15 6.00 -4.86
CA ILE A 51 3.61 5.16 -5.94
C ILE A 51 4.92 5.78 -6.45
N SER A 52 6.04 5.07 -6.30
CA SER A 52 7.36 5.50 -6.77
C SER A 52 7.90 4.47 -7.75
N TYR A 53 8.58 4.93 -8.78
CA TYR A 53 9.12 4.04 -9.79
C TYR A 53 10.48 4.51 -10.28
N LYS A 54 11.32 3.53 -10.63
CA LYS A 54 12.63 3.76 -11.19
C LYS A 54 12.63 3.29 -12.63
N THR A 55 13.11 4.13 -13.53
CA THR A 55 13.18 3.85 -14.96
C THR A 55 14.60 4.00 -15.47
N LYS A 56 14.89 3.29 -16.54
CA LYS A 56 16.15 3.32 -17.25
C LYS A 56 15.87 3.42 -18.74
N ASP A 57 16.49 4.41 -19.36
CA ASP A 57 16.45 4.64 -20.80
C ASP A 57 17.88 4.71 -21.32
N ASP A 58 18.21 3.88 -22.30
CA ASP A 58 19.60 3.69 -22.77
C ASP A 58 20.03 4.79 -23.77
N ASN A 59 19.09 5.49 -24.41
CA ASN A 59 19.30 6.57 -25.38
C ASN A 59 19.00 7.97 -24.84
N GLY A 60 18.51 8.10 -23.61
CA GLY A 60 18.32 9.37 -22.90
C GLY A 60 17.07 10.15 -23.31
N ASP A 61 16.06 9.46 -23.83
CA ASP A 61 14.78 10.07 -24.23
C ASP A 61 13.99 10.58 -23.02
N LYS A 62 13.19 11.63 -23.25
CA LYS A 62 12.28 12.17 -22.24
C LYS A 62 11.07 11.25 -22.10
N LEU A 63 11.01 10.57 -20.96
CA LEU A 63 9.92 9.66 -20.66
C LEU A 63 8.68 10.39 -20.12
N ILE A 64 7.52 9.84 -20.45
CA ILE A 64 6.27 10.09 -19.74
C ILE A 64 5.74 8.79 -19.15
N TYR A 65 4.96 8.91 -18.09
CA TYR A 65 4.47 7.77 -17.33
C TYR A 65 2.95 7.72 -17.29
N LYS A 66 2.44 6.51 -17.45
CA LYS A 66 1.04 6.13 -17.20
C LYS A 66 0.99 5.18 -16.03
N ILE A 67 0.03 5.41 -15.14
CA ILE A 67 -0.22 4.56 -13.97
C ILE A 67 -1.62 3.98 -14.11
N ASP A 68 -1.70 2.66 -14.11
CA ASP A 68 -2.93 1.90 -14.01
C ASP A 68 -2.96 1.15 -12.68
N PHE A 69 -4.15 0.83 -12.20
CA PHE A 69 -4.35 -0.03 -11.03
C PHE A 69 -5.41 -1.09 -11.30
N ARG A 70 -5.35 -2.16 -10.52
CA ARG A 70 -6.31 -3.26 -10.61
C ARG A 70 -6.43 -3.97 -9.28
N LYS A 71 -7.67 -4.29 -8.89
CA LYS A 71 -7.95 -5.18 -7.75
C LYS A 71 -7.63 -6.61 -8.17
N LEU A 72 -7.01 -7.41 -7.30
CA LEU A 72 -6.49 -8.75 -7.65
C LEU A 72 -7.55 -9.74 -8.18
N ASP A 73 -8.82 -9.52 -7.88
CA ASP A 73 -9.97 -10.29 -8.36
C ASP A 73 -10.51 -9.82 -9.74
N ARG A 74 -10.02 -8.70 -10.26
CA ARG A 74 -10.40 -8.13 -11.56
C ARG A 74 -9.36 -8.46 -12.62
N THR A 75 -9.82 -8.60 -13.87
CA THR A 75 -8.95 -8.82 -15.03
C THR A 75 -8.49 -7.51 -15.68
N ASN A 76 -9.38 -6.52 -15.73
CA ASN A 76 -9.17 -5.25 -16.43
C ASN A 76 -8.40 -4.23 -15.58
N TRP A 77 -7.49 -3.52 -16.24
CA TRP A 77 -6.77 -2.39 -15.65
C TRP A 77 -7.61 -1.12 -15.74
N ILE A 78 -7.56 -0.30 -14.68
CA ILE A 78 -8.21 0.99 -14.61
C ILE A 78 -7.11 2.06 -14.61
N GLU A 79 -7.24 3.05 -15.48
CA GLU A 79 -6.32 4.17 -15.52
C GLU A 79 -6.45 5.01 -14.23
N LEU A 80 -5.33 5.21 -13.54
CA LEU A 80 -5.26 6.13 -12.40
C LEU A 80 -4.85 7.52 -12.87
N LYS A 81 -3.84 7.56 -13.73
CA LYS A 81 -3.25 8.80 -14.22
C LYS A 81 -2.45 8.56 -15.49
N ASP A 82 -2.55 9.48 -16.44
CA ASP A 82 -1.74 9.49 -17.66
C ASP A 82 -0.90 10.77 -17.77
N GLU A 83 0.09 10.73 -18.66
CA GLU A 83 0.98 11.84 -19.05
C GLU A 83 1.77 12.46 -17.89
N LEU A 84 2.29 11.64 -16.98
CA LEU A 84 3.11 12.11 -15.85
C LEU A 84 4.57 12.36 -16.26
N ASP A 85 5.12 13.48 -15.80
CA ASP A 85 6.56 13.79 -15.86
C ASP A 85 7.33 13.35 -14.59
N ALA A 86 6.65 13.36 -13.44
CA ALA A 86 7.28 13.08 -12.15
C ALA A 86 7.51 11.57 -11.95
N ALA A 87 8.61 11.17 -11.30
CA ALA A 87 8.95 9.76 -11.01
C ALA A 87 8.16 9.15 -9.82
N SER A 88 7.15 9.87 -9.31
CA SER A 88 6.28 9.38 -8.26
C SER A 88 4.91 10.07 -8.33
N PHE A 89 3.89 9.37 -7.85
CA PHE A 89 2.52 9.85 -7.77
C PHE A 89 1.92 9.50 -6.41
N GLU A 90 1.13 10.40 -5.84
CA GLU A 90 0.37 10.13 -4.62
C GLU A 90 -1.06 9.78 -4.99
N TRP A 91 -1.51 8.62 -4.51
CA TRP A 91 -2.83 8.09 -4.75
C TRP A 91 -3.65 8.14 -3.47
N ASP A 92 -4.84 8.75 -3.52
CA ASP A 92 -5.82 8.67 -2.44
C ASP A 92 -6.59 7.34 -2.53
N ALA A 93 -6.22 6.36 -1.72
CA ALA A 93 -6.83 5.03 -1.76
C ALA A 93 -8.20 4.96 -1.06
N LYS A 94 -8.72 6.08 -0.53
CA LYS A 94 -10.13 6.17 -0.10
C LYS A 94 -11.10 6.24 -1.27
N THR A 95 -10.58 6.49 -2.48
CA THR A 95 -11.37 6.55 -3.71
C THR A 95 -11.68 5.18 -4.31
N VAL A 96 -11.18 4.11 -3.68
CA VAL A 96 -11.43 2.73 -4.08
C VAL A 96 -11.94 1.92 -2.90
N GLU A 97 -12.54 0.78 -3.21
CA GLU A 97 -12.95 -0.19 -2.20
C GLU A 97 -11.74 -0.81 -1.49
N ASP A 98 -12.00 -1.34 -0.32
CA ASP A 98 -11.03 -2.15 0.40
C ASP A 98 -10.72 -3.44 -0.36
N GLY A 99 -9.46 -3.85 -0.29
CA GLY A 99 -8.97 -5.08 -0.90
C GLY A 99 -7.50 -5.00 -1.31
N ARG A 100 -7.08 -5.99 -2.10
CA ARG A 100 -5.69 -6.10 -2.56
C ARG A 100 -5.55 -5.62 -4.00
N TYR A 101 -4.58 -4.74 -4.23
CA TYR A 101 -4.39 -4.04 -5.49
C TYR A 101 -2.98 -4.22 -6.04
N GLU A 102 -2.89 -4.28 -7.36
CA GLU A 102 -1.64 -4.17 -8.11
C GLU A 102 -1.63 -2.82 -8.84
N VAL A 103 -0.44 -2.22 -8.95
CA VAL A 103 -0.22 -1.01 -9.72
C VAL A 103 0.72 -1.32 -10.87
N ARG A 104 0.34 -0.92 -12.09
CA ARG A 104 1.20 -0.99 -13.26
C ARG A 104 1.66 0.41 -13.64
N VAL A 105 2.96 0.56 -13.83
CA VAL A 105 3.55 1.77 -14.39
C VAL A 105 4.06 1.45 -15.77
N THR A 106 3.67 2.26 -16.75
CA THR A 106 4.15 2.21 -18.13
C THR A 106 4.93 3.48 -18.43
N ALA A 107 6.19 3.34 -18.84
CA ALA A 107 7.01 4.42 -19.36
C ALA A 107 6.93 4.45 -20.89
N SER A 108 6.85 5.64 -21.46
CA SER A 108 6.75 5.90 -22.90
C SER A 108 7.76 6.98 -23.30
N ASP A 109 8.51 6.75 -24.37
CA ASP A 109 9.51 7.68 -24.93
C ASP A 109 8.91 8.62 -26.01
N GLU A 110 7.58 8.71 -26.08
CA GLU A 110 6.87 9.33 -27.20
C GLU A 110 7.08 10.83 -27.37
N ARG A 111 7.65 11.51 -26.38
CA ARG A 111 7.98 12.93 -26.49
C ARG A 111 9.21 13.19 -27.36
N ASN A 112 10.06 12.18 -27.55
CA ASN A 112 11.24 12.25 -28.40
C ASN A 112 11.08 11.46 -29.70
N ASN A 113 10.08 10.60 -29.79
CA ASN A 113 9.88 9.67 -30.90
C ASN A 113 8.57 9.93 -31.65
N THR A 114 8.51 9.50 -32.91
CA THR A 114 7.29 9.61 -33.72
C THR A 114 6.26 8.57 -33.30
N THR A 115 5.02 8.71 -33.78
CA THR A 115 3.96 7.71 -33.58
C THR A 115 4.33 6.31 -34.06
N SER A 116 5.27 6.19 -35.01
CA SER A 116 5.73 4.91 -35.56
C SER A 116 6.99 4.36 -34.90
N THR A 117 7.71 5.15 -34.09
CA THR A 117 9.00 4.77 -33.49
C THR A 117 8.99 4.77 -31.98
N LYS A 118 7.94 5.33 -31.35
CA LYS A 118 7.79 5.29 -29.90
C LYS A 118 7.73 3.88 -29.36
N LEU A 119 8.36 3.65 -28.23
CA LEU A 119 8.36 2.39 -27.51
C LEU A 119 7.93 2.61 -26.07
N THR A 120 7.49 1.53 -25.46
CA THR A 120 7.06 1.53 -24.06
C THR A 120 7.66 0.36 -23.31
N GLY A 121 7.83 0.56 -22.01
CA GLY A 121 8.15 -0.50 -21.05
C GLY A 121 7.22 -0.40 -19.87
N SER A 122 6.81 -1.53 -19.30
CA SER A 122 5.94 -1.53 -18.13
C SER A 122 6.39 -2.52 -17.07
N ARG A 123 6.04 -2.23 -15.82
CA ARG A 123 6.23 -3.12 -14.68
C ARG A 123 5.05 -3.03 -13.72
N ILE A 124 4.70 -4.17 -13.14
CA ILE A 124 3.67 -4.30 -12.12
C ILE A 124 4.36 -4.33 -10.74
N SER A 125 3.77 -3.66 -9.74
CA SER A 125 4.23 -3.67 -8.36
C SER A 125 3.91 -5.00 -7.67
N ASP A 126 4.51 -5.23 -6.51
CA ASP A 126 3.95 -6.22 -5.59
C ASP A 126 2.53 -5.79 -5.15
N PRO A 127 1.65 -6.74 -4.78
CA PRO A 127 0.32 -6.40 -4.30
C PRO A 127 0.36 -5.56 -3.02
N VAL A 128 -0.53 -4.58 -2.93
CA VAL A 128 -0.74 -3.77 -1.72
C VAL A 128 -2.13 -3.96 -1.15
N VAL A 129 -2.24 -3.91 0.17
CA VAL A 129 -3.53 -3.92 0.87
C VAL A 129 -4.02 -2.50 1.04
N VAL A 130 -5.16 -2.19 0.41
CA VAL A 130 -5.94 -0.99 0.69
C VAL A 130 -6.99 -1.38 1.71
N ASP A 131 -6.92 -0.74 2.86
CA ASP A 131 -7.84 -0.94 3.96
C ASP A 131 -8.14 0.39 4.64
N ASN A 132 -9.39 0.82 4.49
CA ASN A 132 -9.97 2.04 5.01
C ASN A 132 -11.00 1.75 6.12
N THR A 133 -11.29 0.48 6.40
CA THR A 133 -12.29 0.04 7.38
C THR A 133 -11.63 -0.24 8.72
N GLY A 134 -12.29 0.14 9.81
CA GLY A 134 -11.80 -0.16 11.16
C GLY A 134 -12.23 -1.55 11.63
N PRO A 135 -11.50 -2.14 12.59
CA PRO A 135 -11.88 -3.41 13.20
C PRO A 135 -13.30 -3.40 13.77
N VAL A 136 -13.99 -4.53 13.71
CA VAL A 136 -15.32 -4.72 14.27
C VAL A 136 -15.25 -5.53 15.55
N VAL A 137 -15.86 -5.01 16.62
CA VAL A 137 -16.08 -5.77 17.85
C VAL A 137 -17.28 -6.69 17.62
N LYS A 138 -17.02 -7.99 17.48
CA LYS A 138 -18.04 -9.00 17.16
C LYS A 138 -18.88 -9.38 18.36
N ASN A 139 -18.24 -9.59 19.50
CA ASN A 139 -18.92 -10.00 20.72
C ASN A 139 -18.21 -9.44 21.95
N ILE A 140 -19.00 -9.17 22.99
CA ILE A 140 -18.54 -8.79 24.31
C ILE A 140 -19.32 -9.65 25.30
N THR A 141 -18.63 -10.57 25.95
CA THR A 141 -19.23 -11.42 26.97
C THR A 141 -18.72 -10.98 28.33
N THR A 142 -19.65 -10.80 29.26
CA THR A 142 -19.33 -10.42 30.63
C THR A 142 -19.61 -11.59 31.54
N SER A 143 -18.60 -12.05 32.27
CA SER A 143 -18.77 -13.14 33.24
C SER A 143 -19.18 -12.61 34.62
N ALA A 144 -19.77 -13.50 35.44
CA ALA A 144 -19.99 -13.22 36.86
C ALA A 144 -18.67 -12.91 37.56
N LEU A 145 -18.75 -12.24 38.73
CA LEU A 145 -17.55 -11.84 39.46
C LEU A 145 -16.64 -13.05 39.75
N LYS A 146 -15.36 -12.95 39.39
CA LYS A 146 -14.32 -13.96 39.62
C LYS A 146 -13.47 -13.58 40.83
N ASP A 147 -12.67 -14.53 41.30
CA ASP A 147 -11.73 -14.37 42.42
C ASP A 147 -12.40 -13.79 43.68
N ASN A 148 -13.36 -14.55 44.24
CA ASN A 148 -14.13 -14.16 45.43
C ASN A 148 -14.86 -12.81 45.32
N GLY A 149 -15.26 -12.42 44.13
CA GLY A 149 -15.99 -11.18 43.92
C GLY A 149 -15.11 -9.95 43.66
N GLN A 150 -13.80 -10.14 43.44
CA GLN A 150 -12.86 -9.03 43.25
C GLN A 150 -12.84 -8.48 41.83
N TYR A 151 -13.02 -9.34 40.82
CA TYR A 151 -12.87 -8.92 39.42
C TYR A 151 -14.13 -9.18 38.61
N ARG A 152 -14.49 -8.19 37.78
CA ARG A 152 -15.37 -8.38 36.64
C ARG A 152 -14.52 -8.70 35.42
N VAL A 153 -14.86 -9.75 34.67
CA VAL A 153 -14.08 -10.18 33.51
C VAL A 153 -14.91 -10.05 32.24
N PHE A 154 -14.34 -9.36 31.25
CA PHE A 154 -14.88 -9.13 29.93
C PHE A 154 -14.05 -9.89 28.90
N GLU A 155 -14.72 -10.73 28.12
CA GLU A 155 -14.15 -11.46 26.99
C GLU A 155 -14.64 -10.76 25.71
N ILE A 156 -13.70 -10.19 24.97
CA ILE A 156 -13.98 -9.37 23.79
C ILE A 156 -13.40 -10.06 22.58
N LYS A 157 -14.24 -10.27 21.57
CA LYS A 157 -13.82 -10.77 20.27
C LYS A 157 -13.83 -9.64 19.24
N VAL A 158 -12.68 -9.43 18.61
CA VAL A 158 -12.47 -8.39 17.60
C VAL A 158 -12.05 -9.04 16.29
N GLN A 159 -12.60 -8.54 15.19
CA GLN A 159 -12.24 -9.00 13.86
C GLN A 159 -12.08 -7.84 12.89
N ASP A 160 -11.07 -7.91 12.05
CA ASP A 160 -10.88 -7.09 10.87
C ASP A 160 -10.82 -7.98 9.60
N GLU A 161 -11.06 -7.39 8.43
CA GLU A 161 -11.10 -8.16 7.17
C GLU A 161 -9.73 -8.26 6.49
N LEU A 162 -8.90 -7.22 6.56
CA LEU A 162 -7.71 -7.07 5.71
C LEU A 162 -6.43 -6.76 6.48
N SER A 163 -6.52 -6.17 7.66
CA SER A 163 -5.38 -5.79 8.50
C SER A 163 -5.39 -6.51 9.82
N ALA A 164 -4.21 -6.87 10.32
CA ALA A 164 -4.10 -7.43 11.67
C ALA A 164 -4.56 -6.39 12.71
N ILE A 165 -5.12 -6.87 13.82
CA ILE A 165 -5.45 -6.00 14.95
C ILE A 165 -4.14 -5.50 15.56
N GLY A 166 -4.01 -4.19 15.76
CA GLY A 166 -2.76 -3.57 16.22
C GLY A 166 -2.81 -3.11 17.68
N LYS A 167 -3.99 -2.78 18.21
CA LYS A 167 -4.15 -2.31 19.60
C LYS A 167 -5.58 -2.43 20.08
N LEU A 168 -5.77 -2.72 21.36
CA LEU A 168 -7.03 -2.52 22.07
C LEU A 168 -6.78 -1.74 23.35
N GLU A 169 -7.58 -0.71 23.56
CA GLU A 169 -7.57 0.14 24.76
C GLU A 169 -9.00 0.25 25.29
N TYR A 170 -9.15 0.46 26.60
CA TYR A 170 -10.45 0.72 27.21
C TYR A 170 -10.39 1.86 28.22
N THR A 171 -11.54 2.48 28.46
CA THR A 171 -11.76 3.47 29.51
C THR A 171 -13.07 3.17 30.23
N ILE A 172 -13.16 3.63 31.48
CA ILE A 172 -14.30 3.48 32.37
C ILE A 172 -14.85 4.87 32.69
N ASP A 173 -16.17 5.00 32.66
CA ASP A 173 -16.93 6.21 32.98
C ASP A 173 -16.45 7.46 32.23
N SER A 174 -16.12 7.26 30.95
CA SER A 174 -15.65 8.31 30.03
C SER A 174 -14.40 9.05 30.53
N ASN A 175 -13.55 8.41 31.34
CA ASN A 175 -12.27 8.97 31.73
C ASN A 175 -11.37 9.17 30.48
N ALA A 176 -10.54 10.22 30.50
CA ALA A 176 -9.53 10.48 29.48
C ALA A 176 -8.37 9.47 29.49
N ASP A 177 -8.21 8.73 30.58
CA ASP A 177 -7.17 7.71 30.73
C ASP A 177 -7.54 6.41 29.99
N TRP A 178 -6.81 6.12 28.92
CA TRP A 178 -6.94 4.87 28.15
C TRP A 178 -6.00 3.80 28.68
N ILE A 179 -6.55 2.65 29.04
CA ILE A 179 -5.80 1.49 29.54
C ILE A 179 -5.61 0.51 28.39
N GLY A 180 -4.35 0.23 28.05
CA GLY A 180 -4.01 -0.78 27.04
C GLY A 180 -4.21 -2.20 27.56
N THR A 181 -4.68 -3.10 26.70
CA THR A 181 -4.68 -4.55 26.95
C THR A 181 -3.74 -5.26 25.96
N VAL A 182 -3.59 -6.56 26.10
CA VAL A 182 -2.91 -7.45 25.14
C VAL A 182 -3.86 -8.58 24.71
N PRO A 183 -3.67 -9.17 23.52
CA PRO A 183 -4.41 -10.35 23.11
C PRO A 183 -4.14 -11.51 24.06
N ASP A 184 -5.05 -12.48 24.10
CA ASP A 184 -4.95 -13.62 25.03
C ASP A 184 -3.72 -14.50 24.75
N ASP A 185 -3.22 -14.50 23.51
CA ASP A 185 -1.99 -15.19 23.09
C ASP A 185 -0.73 -14.31 23.16
N LEU A 186 -0.88 -13.05 23.56
CA LEU A 186 0.14 -12.03 23.75
C LEU A 186 0.78 -11.47 22.47
N VAL A 187 0.22 -11.73 21.28
CA VAL A 187 0.80 -11.28 20.01
C VAL A 187 -0.26 -10.59 19.14
N TYR A 188 0.09 -9.44 18.55
CA TYR A 188 -0.76 -8.70 17.61
C TYR A 188 -0.39 -9.03 16.16
N ASP A 189 -0.79 -10.20 15.67
CA ASP A 189 -0.42 -10.65 14.32
C ASP A 189 -1.58 -11.21 13.47
N THR A 190 -2.78 -11.33 14.03
CA THR A 190 -3.94 -11.85 13.30
C THR A 190 -5.04 -10.82 13.07
N THR A 191 -5.95 -11.12 12.14
CA THR A 191 -7.15 -10.32 11.87
C THR A 191 -8.32 -10.68 12.79
N ASP A 192 -8.21 -11.70 13.64
CA ASP A 192 -9.25 -12.14 14.58
C ASP A 192 -8.61 -12.36 15.95
N GLU A 193 -8.79 -11.39 16.85
CA GLU A 193 -8.15 -11.41 18.17
C GLU A 193 -9.17 -11.52 19.30
N ASN A 194 -8.77 -12.24 20.35
CA ASN A 194 -9.54 -12.34 21.60
C ASN A 194 -8.80 -11.63 22.72
N PHE A 195 -9.57 -10.93 23.56
CA PHE A 195 -9.04 -10.15 24.67
C PHE A 195 -9.83 -10.45 25.95
N THR A 196 -9.09 -10.73 27.02
CA THR A 196 -9.63 -10.85 28.37
C THR A 196 -9.24 -9.65 29.22
N ILE A 197 -10.21 -8.80 29.54
CA ILE A 197 -10.02 -7.64 30.43
C ILE A 197 -10.56 -7.98 31.82
N LYS A 198 -9.72 -7.79 32.86
CA LYS A 198 -10.10 -7.96 34.27
C LYS A 198 -10.10 -6.61 34.96
N ILE A 199 -11.23 -6.22 35.53
CA ILE A 199 -11.41 -4.91 36.20
C ILE A 199 -11.76 -5.14 37.68
N ASP A 200 -11.06 -4.43 38.57
CA ASP A 200 -11.29 -4.51 40.01
C ASP A 200 -12.59 -3.77 40.38
N VAL A 201 -13.60 -4.49 40.89
CA VAL A 201 -14.91 -3.92 41.23
C VAL A 201 -14.89 -3.02 42.47
N LYS A 202 -13.87 -3.07 43.33
CA LYS A 202 -13.82 -2.16 44.49
C LYS A 202 -13.18 -0.83 44.12
N LYS A 203 -12.18 -0.88 43.26
CA LYS A 203 -11.37 0.28 42.90
C LYS A 203 -11.92 1.00 41.69
N ASP A 204 -12.19 0.25 40.62
CA ASP A 204 -12.40 0.82 39.29
C ASP A 204 -13.85 0.65 38.81
N LEU A 205 -14.65 -0.23 39.44
CA LEU A 205 -16.05 -0.49 39.07
C LEU A 205 -16.96 -0.66 40.30
N PRO A 206 -17.14 0.38 41.15
CA PRO A 206 -17.97 0.30 42.36
C PRO A 206 -19.44 -0.07 42.06
N LYS A 207 -20.28 -0.21 43.10
CA LYS A 207 -21.70 -0.53 42.88
C LYS A 207 -22.42 0.62 42.16
N GLY A 208 -23.14 0.30 41.10
CA GLY A 208 -23.86 1.27 40.28
C GLY A 208 -23.79 0.97 38.78
N ASP A 209 -24.28 1.93 38.00
CA ASP A 209 -24.21 1.93 36.55
C ASP A 209 -22.89 2.56 36.10
N HIS A 210 -22.16 1.82 35.27
CA HIS A 210 -20.89 2.23 34.69
C HIS A 210 -20.94 2.15 33.18
N VAL A 211 -20.14 2.99 32.53
CA VAL A 211 -20.00 3.00 31.07
C VAL A 211 -18.58 2.61 30.71
N LEU A 212 -18.43 1.49 30.00
CA LEU A 212 -17.16 1.10 29.41
C LEU A 212 -17.12 1.51 27.95
N THR A 213 -16.00 2.11 27.53
CA THR A 213 -15.72 2.34 26.11
C THR A 213 -14.42 1.64 25.75
N ILE A 214 -14.48 0.81 24.70
CA ILE A 214 -13.32 0.19 24.08
C ILE A 214 -12.98 0.91 22.78
N LYS A 215 -11.68 1.04 22.52
CA LYS A 215 -11.10 1.58 21.31
C LYS A 215 -10.16 0.53 20.74
N VAL A 216 -10.45 0.08 19.53
CA VAL A 216 -9.64 -0.88 18.81
C VAL A 216 -9.00 -0.17 17.62
N SER A 217 -7.73 -0.44 17.34
CA SER A 217 -7.08 -0.06 16.09
C SER A 217 -6.43 -1.24 15.39
N ASP A 218 -6.48 -1.26 14.06
CA ASP A 218 -5.70 -2.20 13.25
C ASP A 218 -4.24 -1.73 13.05
N ALA A 219 -3.46 -2.55 12.34
CA ALA A 219 -2.08 -2.28 11.97
C ALA A 219 -1.91 -1.11 10.98
N VAL A 220 -2.97 -0.71 10.27
CA VAL A 220 -2.95 0.40 9.29
C VAL A 220 -3.51 1.71 9.83
N GLY A 221 -3.91 1.71 11.10
CA GLY A 221 -4.36 2.85 11.89
C GLY A 221 -5.85 3.17 11.79
N ASN A 222 -6.70 2.31 11.21
CA ASN A 222 -8.16 2.51 11.32
C ASN A 222 -8.61 2.15 12.73
N THR A 223 -9.62 2.87 13.22
CA THR A 223 -10.02 2.84 14.64
C THR A 223 -11.52 2.71 14.78
N THR A 224 -11.96 1.87 15.70
CA THR A 224 -13.37 1.70 16.07
C THR A 224 -13.55 1.90 17.56
N TYR A 225 -14.62 2.61 17.92
CA TYR A 225 -15.04 2.81 19.30
C TYR A 225 -16.33 2.05 19.55
N LYS A 226 -16.41 1.36 20.68
CA LYS A 226 -17.63 0.67 21.11
C LYS A 226 -17.86 0.94 22.59
N THR A 227 -19.06 1.42 22.90
CA THR A 227 -19.49 1.73 24.25
C THR A 227 -20.57 0.74 24.69
N PHE A 228 -20.53 0.33 25.95
CA PHE A 228 -21.54 -0.53 26.57
C PHE A 228 -21.66 -0.23 28.07
N GLU A 229 -22.86 -0.45 28.61
CA GLU A 229 -23.16 -0.26 30.02
C GLU A 229 -22.88 -1.51 30.82
N VAL A 230 -22.42 -1.32 32.06
CA VAL A 230 -22.16 -2.39 33.02
C VAL A 230 -22.80 -2.00 34.35
N ASN A 231 -23.62 -2.89 34.90
CA ASN A 231 -24.20 -2.72 36.23
C ASN A 231 -23.57 -3.74 37.21
N ILE A 232 -23.20 -3.26 38.40
CA ILE A 232 -22.57 -4.02 39.49
C ILE A 232 -23.45 -4.06 40.75
#